data_AF-A0A1H0GQR7-F1
#
_entry.id   AF-A0A1H0GQR7-F1
#
_cell.length_a   1.000
_cell.length_b   1.000
_cell.length_c   1.000
_cell.angle_alpha   90.00
_cell.angle_beta   90.00
_cell.angle_gamma   90.00
#
_symmetry.space_group_name_H-M   'P 1'
#
loop_
_entity.id
_entity.type
_entity.pdbx_description
1 polymer ?
#
loop_
_entity_poly.entity_id
_entity_poly.type
_entity_poly.pdbx_seq_one_letter_code
_entity_poly.pdbx_strand_id
1 'polypeptide(L)'
;MDRLPESVDRDILDGRTLPALSAIRASRGCSLREAIDLYGQRYCELHPEPPPPPEQPPTPRVLRFTPDGTLIVFEPPEDNQP
;
A
#
# COMPACT_ATOMS: atom_id res chain seq x y z
N MET A 1 -15.60 -16.70 -3.49
CA MET A 1 -14.94 -16.90 -2.18
C MET A 1 -15.94 -16.51 -1.11
N ASP A 2 -16.18 -17.37 -0.12
CA ASP A 2 -17.03 -17.03 1.02
C ASP A 2 -16.60 -15.69 1.63
N ARG A 3 -17.55 -14.78 1.83
CA ARG A 3 -17.25 -13.43 2.29
C ARG A 3 -16.90 -13.50 3.77
N LEU A 4 -15.70 -13.07 4.15
CA LEU A 4 -15.34 -12.88 5.56
C LEU A 4 -16.19 -11.75 6.16
N PRO A 5 -16.43 -11.76 7.48
CA PRO A 5 -17.13 -10.67 8.15
C PRO A 5 -16.41 -9.33 7.93
N GLU A 6 -17.14 -8.23 7.77
CA GLU A 6 -16.56 -6.88 7.61
C GLU A 6 -15.67 -6.46 8.79
N SER A 7 -15.92 -7.03 9.98
CA SER A 7 -15.08 -6.80 11.16
C SER A 7 -13.64 -7.27 10.96
N VAL A 8 -13.42 -8.29 10.12
CA VAL A 8 -12.08 -8.83 9.86
C VAL A 8 -11.23 -7.81 9.13
N ASP A 9 -11.77 -7.15 8.10
CA ASP A 9 -11.04 -6.13 7.35
C ASP A 9 -10.68 -4.93 8.23
N ARG A 10 -11.62 -4.49 9.07
CA ARG A 10 -11.37 -3.42 10.04
C ARG A 10 -10.27 -3.82 11.02
N ASP A 11 -10.35 -5.02 11.57
CA ASP A 11 -9.35 -5.52 12.51
C ASP A 11 -7.96 -5.66 11.87
N ILE A 12 -7.89 -6.05 10.59
CA ILE A 12 -6.65 -6.11 9.82
C ILE A 12 -6.06 -4.70 9.66
N LEU A 13 -6.86 -3.75 9.19
CA LEU A 13 -6.43 -2.37 8.97
C LEU A 13 -6.00 -1.67 10.27
N ASP A 14 -6.65 -2.00 11.39
CA ASP A 14 -6.33 -1.49 12.72
C ASP A 14 -5.12 -2.22 13.37
N GLY A 15 -4.52 -3.21 12.71
CA GLY A 15 -3.41 -4.01 13.26
C GLY A 15 -3.82 -4.94 14.41
N ARG A 16 -5.11 -5.23 14.55
CA ARG A 16 -5.69 -6.09 15.59
C ARG A 16 -5.72 -7.56 15.13
N THR A 17 -4.55 -8.18 15.09
CA THR A 17 -4.39 -9.57 14.57
C THR A 17 -5.19 -10.61 15.34
N LEU A 18 -5.20 -10.58 16.68
CA LEU A 18 -5.91 -11.60 17.48
C LEU A 18 -7.44 -11.54 17.31
N PRO A 19 -8.10 -10.36 17.37
CA PRO A 19 -9.51 -10.23 17.02
C PRO A 19 -9.84 -10.71 15.61
N ALA A 20 -9.03 -10.35 14.60
CA ALA A 20 -9.24 -10.79 13.22
C ALA A 20 -9.21 -12.32 13.10
N LEU A 21 -8.19 -12.99 13.67
CA LEU A 21 -8.08 -14.45 13.66
C LEU A 21 -9.25 -15.12 14.40
N SER A 22 -9.68 -14.55 15.52
CA SER A 22 -10.83 -15.06 16.27
C SER A 22 -12.11 -14.98 15.44
N ALA A 23 -12.37 -13.85 14.77
CA ALA A 23 -13.53 -13.67 13.90
C ALA A 23 -13.51 -14.59 12.67
N ILE A 24 -12.34 -14.82 12.07
CA ILE A 24 -12.18 -15.79 10.96
C ILE A 24 -12.54 -17.20 11.43
N ARG A 25 -11.98 -17.64 12.57
CA ARG A 25 -12.28 -18.97 13.13
C ARG A 25 -13.74 -19.13 13.51
N ALA A 26 -14.35 -18.12 14.12
CA ALA A 26 -15.75 -18.16 14.51
C ALA A 26 -16.70 -18.22 13.29
N SER A 27 -16.38 -17.48 12.23
CA SER A 27 -17.21 -17.44 11.02
C SER A 27 -17.05 -18.66 10.12
N ARG A 28 -15.84 -19.24 10.04
CA ARG A 28 -15.53 -20.38 9.16
C ARG A 28 -15.50 -21.73 9.88
N GLY A 29 -15.50 -21.75 11.20
CA GLY A 29 -15.32 -22.98 11.99
C GLY A 29 -13.98 -23.66 11.74
N CYS A 30 -12.96 -22.92 11.32
CA CYS A 30 -11.68 -23.47 10.86
C CYS A 30 -10.62 -23.58 11.96
N SER A 31 -9.55 -24.32 11.64
CA SER A 31 -8.35 -24.41 12.48
C SER A 31 -7.62 -23.06 12.57
N LEU A 32 -6.74 -22.92 13.57
CA LEU A 32 -5.91 -21.72 13.68
C LEU A 32 -5.00 -21.54 12.47
N ARG A 33 -4.48 -22.64 11.91
CA ARG A 33 -3.61 -22.57 10.73
C ARG A 33 -4.34 -22.03 9.52
N GLU A 34 -5.51 -22.58 9.20
CA GLU A 34 -6.35 -22.07 8.11
C GLU A 34 -6.75 -20.61 8.33
N ALA A 35 -7.01 -20.20 9.58
CA ALA A 35 -7.30 -18.81 9.89
C ALA A 35 -6.12 -17.87 9.63
N ILE A 36 -4.89 -18.32 9.91
CA ILE A 36 -3.66 -17.56 9.60
C ILE A 36 -3.49 -17.43 8.09
N ASP A 37 -3.71 -18.51 7.34
CA ASP A 37 -3.59 -18.48 5.87
C ASP A 37 -4.62 -17.50 5.26
N LEU A 38 -5.88 -17.56 5.72
CA LEU A 38 -6.94 -16.63 5.31
C LEU A 38 -6.64 -15.18 5.73
N TYR A 39 -6.11 -14.98 6.93
CA TYR A 39 -5.68 -13.65 7.40
C TYR A 39 -4.57 -13.10 6.50
N GLY A 40 -3.56 -13.92 6.17
CA GLY A 40 -2.44 -13.50 5.32
C GLY A 40 -2.90 -13.11 3.92
N GLN A 41 -3.78 -13.91 3.31
CA GLN A 41 -4.37 -13.55 2.02
C GLN A 41 -5.11 -12.21 2.11
N ARG A 42 -5.97 -12.04 3.12
CA ARG A 42 -6.78 -10.81 3.25
C ARG A 42 -5.92 -9.59 3.59
N TYR A 43 -4.85 -9.77 4.36
CA TYR A 43 -3.86 -8.74 4.63
C TYR A 43 -3.21 -8.25 3.33
N CYS A 44 -2.73 -9.16 2.47
CA CYS A 44 -2.15 -8.77 1.18
C CYS A 44 -3.15 -8.05 0.27
N GLU A 45 -4.42 -8.44 0.28
CA GLU A 45 -5.48 -7.77 -0.48
C GLU A 45 -5.77 -6.33 0.02
N LEU A 46 -5.64 -6.10 1.33
CA LEU A 46 -5.88 -4.80 1.97
C LEU A 46 -4.64 -3.89 1.99
N HIS A 47 -3.45 -4.48 1.89
CA HIS A 47 -2.16 -3.79 1.85
C HIS A 47 -1.48 -4.08 0.50
N PRO A 48 -1.99 -3.49 -0.60
CA PRO A 48 -1.37 -3.66 -1.90
C PRO A 48 0.08 -3.19 -1.82
N GLU A 49 0.97 -3.97 -2.43
CA GLU A 49 2.38 -3.61 -2.52
C GLU A 49 2.48 -2.23 -3.20
N PRO A 50 3.35 -1.32 -2.70
CA PRO A 50 3.62 -0.09 -3.42
C PRO A 50 4.07 -0.44 -4.84
N PRO A 51 3.72 0.39 -5.85
CA PRO A 51 4.23 0.17 -7.19
C PRO A 51 5.76 0.09 -7.13
N PRO A 52 6.39 -0.72 -8.00
CA PRO A 52 7.84 -0.73 -8.08
C PRO A 52 8.35 0.71 -8.31
N PRO A 53 9.52 1.06 -7.76
CA PRO A 53 10.12 2.36 -8.04
C PRO A 53 10.22 2.54 -9.56
N PRO A 54 10.01 3.76 -10.08
CA PRO A 54 10.09 4.01 -11.51
C PRO A 54 11.45 3.54 -12.06
N GLU A 55 11.45 2.90 -13.23
CA GLU A 55 12.67 2.38 -13.89
C GLU A 55 13.72 3.47 -14.13
N GLN A 56 13.28 4.71 -14.23
CA GLN A 56 14.14 5.88 -14.27
C GLN A 56 13.99 6.69 -12.99
N PRO A 57 15.10 7.09 -12.33
CA PRO A 57 15.03 8.04 -11.23
C PRO A 57 14.32 9.31 -11.73
N PRO A 58 13.38 9.87 -10.94
CA PRO A 58 12.65 11.06 -11.37
C PRO A 58 13.65 12.16 -11.72
N THR A 59 13.48 12.78 -12.88
CA THR A 59 14.33 13.91 -13.30
C THR A 59 14.29 14.97 -12.19
N PRO A 60 15.44 15.38 -11.64
CA PRO A 60 15.46 16.35 -10.56
C PRO A 60 14.85 17.66 -11.06
N ARG A 61 13.69 18.03 -10.50
CA ARG A 61 13.03 19.31 -10.79
C ARG A 61 13.75 20.42 -10.05
N VAL A 62 14.32 21.36 -10.80
CA VAL A 62 14.96 22.54 -10.20
C VAL A 62 13.88 23.57 -9.94
N LEU A 63 13.63 23.88 -8.67
CA LEU A 63 12.70 24.93 -8.27
C LEU A 63 13.45 26.26 -8.16
N ARG A 64 12.94 27.30 -8.81
CA ARG A 64 13.50 28.65 -8.72
C ARG A 64 12.44 29.66 -8.33
N PHE A 65 12.76 30.50 -7.36
CA PHE A 65 11.95 31.69 -7.07
C PHE A 65 12.36 32.84 -7.97
N THR A 66 11.38 33.48 -8.58
CA THR A 66 11.56 34.73 -9.31
C THR A 66 11.51 35.92 -8.34
N PRO A 67 12.04 37.09 -8.73
CA PRO A 67 12.08 38.27 -7.85
C PRO A 67 10.70 38.80 -7.41
N ASP A 68 9.65 38.50 -8.18
CA ASP A 68 8.25 38.80 -7.88
C ASP A 68 7.59 37.77 -6.94
N GLY A 69 8.33 36.75 -6.48
CA GLY A 69 7.86 35.73 -5.54
C GLY A 69 7.17 34.53 -6.18
N THR A 70 7.18 34.45 -7.51
CA THR A 70 6.62 33.31 -8.25
C THR A 70 7.59 32.11 -8.19
N LEU A 71 7.07 30.90 -7.96
CA LEU A 71 7.84 29.66 -8.03
C LEU A 71 7.72 29.07 -9.43
N ILE A 72 8.84 28.91 -10.12
CA ILE A 72 8.91 28.24 -11.42
C ILE A 72 9.59 26.88 -11.29
N VAL A 73 9.05 25.88 -12.00
CA VAL A 73 9.62 24.54 -12.13
C VAL A 73 10.47 24.52 -13.40
N PHE A 74 11.76 24.23 -13.25
CA PHE A 74 12.70 24.10 -14.36
C PHE A 74 13.06 22.62 -14.53
N GLU A 75 12.74 22.06 -15.69
CA GLU A 75 13.19 20.72 -16.08
C GLU A 75 14.56 20.86 -16.76
N PRO A 76 15.63 20.22 -16.25
CA PRO A 76 16.93 20.26 -16.91
C PRO A 76 16.83 19.58 -18.29
N PRO A 77 17.56 20.08 -19.31
CA PRO A 77 17.55 19.46 -20.64
C PRO A 77 18.04 18.02 -20.56
N GLU A 78 17.36 17.09 -21.24
CA GLU A 78 17.81 15.71 -21.37
C GLU A 78 19.21 15.70 -22.02
N ASP A 79 20.17 15.09 -21.33
CA ASP A 79 21.54 14.91 -21.81
C ASP A 79 21.50 13.93 -23.00
N ASN A 80 21.27 14.46 -24.19
CA ASN A 80 21.26 13.70 -25.42
C ASN A 80 22.73 13.44 -25.81
N GLN A 81 23.31 12.37 -25.27
CA GLN A 81 24.66 11.94 -25.65
C GLN A 81 24.69 11.48 -27.13
N PRO A 82 25.69 11.93 -27.93
CA PRO A 82 25.89 11.48 -29.31
C PRO A 82 26.46 10.06 -29.41
#